data_AF-F4LK04-F1
#
_entry.id   AF-F4LK04-F1
#
_cell.length_a   1.000
_cell.length_b   1.000
_cell.length_c   1.000
_cell.angle_alpha   90.00
_cell.angle_beta   90.00
_cell.angle_gamma   90.00
#
_symmetry.space_group_name_H-M   'P 1'
#
loop_
_entity.id
_entity.type
_entity.pdbx_description
1 polymer ?
#
loop_
_entity_poly.entity_id
_entity_poly.type
_entity_poly.pdbx_seq_one_letter_code
_entity_poly.pdbx_strand_id
1 'polypeptide(L)'
;MGMTVFENRIVNRYAVLAGTSSKAGFQQKSICSIYDFLKSTAGGAWADREILILPEGVDVPLLKFILRRAAECGTDFLFLYFCGNEHDGLTGDGFSVGGTEIKRNYIEETCKKQVTVFDTCAALVPADADGAEEWNADDGATACCADTGDGADERQLAMARILGDEALCAVDGGLWLSGCTEGERPVLRVDGCGVYTAALVESLAAANSMLDFRTADRSARFACAVARAAAEAAVKEGIPG
;
A
#
# COMPACT_ATOMS: atom_id res chain seq x y z
N MET A 1 -31.79 8.02 -26.58
CA MET A 1 -30.98 8.25 -25.37
C MET A 1 -30.94 6.95 -24.61
N GLY A 2 -29.88 6.15 -24.81
CA GLY A 2 -29.69 4.94 -24.04
C GLY A 2 -29.14 5.32 -22.68
N MET A 3 -29.96 5.17 -21.63
CA MET A 3 -29.43 5.09 -20.27
C MET A 3 -28.60 3.82 -20.21
N THR A 4 -27.28 3.97 -20.17
CA THR A 4 -26.39 2.90 -19.72
C THR A 4 -26.78 2.60 -18.28
N VAL A 5 -27.52 1.51 -18.08
CA VAL A 5 -27.59 0.83 -16.79
C VAL A 5 -26.17 0.37 -16.53
N PHE A 6 -25.43 1.12 -15.71
CA PHE A 6 -24.18 0.61 -15.15
C PHE A 6 -24.59 -0.56 -14.25
N GLU A 7 -24.36 -1.79 -14.72
CA GLU A 7 -24.40 -2.95 -13.84
C GLU A 7 -23.47 -2.66 -12.67
N ASN A 8 -24.02 -2.63 -11.46
CA ASN A 8 -23.28 -2.60 -10.20
C ASN A 8 -22.43 -3.88 -10.10
N ARG A 9 -21.33 -3.94 -10.85
CA ARG A 9 -20.34 -4.99 -10.71
C ARG A 9 -19.44 -4.60 -9.55
N ILE A 10 -19.53 -5.37 -8.47
CA ILE A 10 -18.60 -5.31 -7.35
C ILE A 10 -17.20 -5.63 -7.89
N VAL A 11 -16.22 -4.76 -7.68
CA VAL A 11 -14.84 -4.98 -8.11
C VAL A 11 -14.19 -5.94 -7.14
N ASN A 12 -13.69 -7.08 -7.62
CA ASN A 12 -12.93 -7.99 -6.78
C ASN A 12 -11.51 -7.43 -6.59
N ARG A 13 -11.24 -6.84 -5.43
CA ARG A 13 -9.97 -6.16 -5.14
C ARG A 13 -9.18 -6.90 -4.07
N TYR A 14 -7.86 -6.84 -4.18
CA TYR A 14 -6.96 -7.48 -3.23
C TYR A 14 -5.74 -6.61 -2.97
N ALA A 15 -5.32 -6.55 -1.71
CA ALA A 15 -4.16 -5.80 -1.25
C ALA A 15 -3.14 -6.75 -0.61
N VAL A 16 -1.86 -6.52 -0.89
CA VAL A 16 -0.75 -7.15 -0.17
C VAL A 16 0.11 -6.03 0.40
N LEU A 17 0.23 -6.00 1.73
CA LEU A 17 1.07 -5.06 2.47
C LEU A 17 2.24 -5.84 3.06
N ALA A 18 3.42 -5.72 2.46
CA ALA A 18 4.61 -6.43 2.89
C ALA A 18 5.67 -5.44 3.37
N GLY A 19 6.29 -5.74 4.49
CA GLY A 19 7.51 -5.04 4.88
C GLY A 19 8.19 -5.72 6.04
N THR A 20 9.42 -5.30 6.31
CA THR A 20 10.31 -6.04 7.19
C THR A 20 10.63 -5.21 8.42
N SER A 21 10.07 -5.62 9.56
CA SER A 21 10.47 -5.07 10.86
C SER A 21 11.85 -5.61 11.27
N SER A 22 12.69 -4.74 11.84
CA SER A 22 13.95 -5.15 12.47
C SER A 22 13.74 -5.76 13.87
N LYS A 23 12.49 -5.77 14.38
CA LYS A 23 12.13 -6.24 15.71
C LYS A 23 10.92 -7.16 15.66
N ALA A 24 11.08 -8.37 16.21
CA ALA A 24 9.98 -9.33 16.34
C ALA A 24 8.81 -8.76 17.17
N GLY A 25 7.57 -9.03 16.74
CA GLY A 25 6.36 -8.51 17.39
C GLY A 25 6.07 -7.03 17.10
N PHE A 26 6.73 -6.45 16.10
CA PHE A 26 6.53 -5.07 15.67
C PHE A 26 6.27 -5.01 14.17
N GLN A 27 5.60 -3.95 13.75
CA GLN A 27 5.27 -3.66 12.37
C GLN A 27 5.76 -2.27 12.00
N GLN A 28 6.00 -2.04 10.72
CA GLN A 28 6.39 -0.72 10.25
C GLN A 28 5.21 0.24 10.27
N LYS A 29 5.40 1.45 10.82
CA LYS A 29 4.34 2.47 10.91
C LYS A 29 3.74 2.82 9.55
N SER A 30 4.54 2.79 8.49
CA SER A 30 4.06 3.05 7.12
C SER A 30 3.07 1.97 6.64
N ILE A 31 3.27 0.70 7.01
CA ILE A 31 2.31 -0.38 6.73
C ILE A 31 1.00 -0.11 7.46
N CYS A 32 1.05 0.21 8.76
CA CYS A 32 -0.14 0.55 9.54
C CYS A 32 -0.89 1.74 8.92
N SER A 33 -0.16 2.77 8.49
CA SER A 33 -0.75 3.96 7.86
C SER A 33 -1.51 3.64 6.57
N ILE A 34 -0.97 2.72 5.76
CA ILE A 34 -1.64 2.25 4.53
C ILE A 34 -2.84 1.37 4.87
N TYR A 35 -2.69 0.45 5.84
CA TYR A 35 -3.79 -0.39 6.32
C TYR A 35 -4.97 0.47 6.81
N ASP A 36 -4.72 1.43 7.70
CA ASP A 36 -5.72 2.34 8.25
C ASP A 36 -6.40 3.14 7.14
N PHE A 37 -5.62 3.60 6.15
CA PHE A 37 -6.16 4.27 4.98
C PHE A 37 -7.11 3.38 4.20
N LEU A 38 -6.71 2.16 3.83
CA LEU A 38 -7.55 1.21 3.10
C LEU A 38 -8.84 0.86 3.86
N LYS A 39 -8.76 0.70 5.19
CA LYS A 39 -9.92 0.45 6.06
C LYS A 39 -10.85 1.66 6.19
N SER A 40 -10.35 2.88 5.99
CA SER A 40 -11.14 4.11 6.07
C SER A 40 -12.11 4.26 4.90
N THR A 41 -13.17 5.05 5.10
CA THR A 41 -14.10 5.47 4.03
C THR A 41 -13.36 6.11 2.84
N ALA A 42 -12.32 6.90 3.11
CA ALA A 42 -11.54 7.59 2.08
C ALA A 42 -10.70 6.61 1.23
N GLY A 43 -10.20 5.52 1.81
CA GLY A 43 -9.50 4.46 1.08
C GLY A 43 -10.40 3.42 0.46
N GLY A 44 -11.72 3.55 0.62
CA GLY A 44 -12.72 2.65 0.01
C GLY A 44 -13.23 1.54 0.92
N ALA A 45 -12.98 1.63 2.24
CA ALA A 45 -13.51 0.75 3.28
C ALA A 45 -13.31 -0.75 2.97
N TRP A 46 -12.04 -1.15 2.88
CA TRP A 46 -11.64 -2.52 2.55
C TRP A 46 -12.00 -3.49 3.68
N ALA A 47 -12.48 -4.68 3.32
CA ALA A 47 -12.71 -5.75 4.27
C ALA A 47 -11.40 -6.47 4.60
N ASP A 48 -11.30 -7.09 5.77
CA ASP A 48 -10.05 -7.74 6.21
C ASP A 48 -9.62 -8.87 5.27
N ARG A 49 -10.58 -9.61 4.72
CA ARG A 49 -10.33 -10.63 3.68
C ARG A 49 -9.74 -10.07 2.37
N GLU A 50 -9.84 -8.75 2.14
CA GLU A 50 -9.29 -8.09 0.96
C GLU A 50 -7.83 -7.66 1.17
N ILE A 51 -7.29 -7.73 2.39
CA ILE A 51 -5.95 -7.23 2.73
C ILE A 51 -5.12 -8.35 3.37
N LEU A 52 -4.04 -8.74 2.70
CA LEU A 52 -3.02 -9.62 3.26
C LEU A 52 -1.84 -8.78 3.78
N ILE A 53 -1.41 -9.03 5.01
CA ILE A 53 -0.29 -8.32 5.63
C ILE A 53 0.83 -9.31 5.94
N LEU A 54 2.04 -8.95 5.52
CA LEU A 54 3.26 -9.73 5.67
C LEU A 54 4.28 -8.89 6.46
N PRO A 55 4.21 -8.88 7.80
CA PRO A 55 5.02 -8.00 8.66
C PRO A 55 6.49 -8.42 8.80
N GLU A 56 6.81 -9.66 8.39
CA GLU A 56 8.16 -10.22 8.36
C GLU A 56 8.78 -10.12 6.94
N GLY A 57 8.16 -9.36 6.05
CA GLY A 57 8.54 -9.23 4.65
C GLY A 57 8.02 -10.37 3.79
N VAL A 58 8.56 -10.48 2.58
CA VAL A 58 8.14 -11.47 1.60
C VAL A 58 9.33 -11.91 0.75
N ASP A 59 9.43 -13.21 0.49
CA ASP A 59 10.38 -13.76 -0.47
C ASP A 59 9.75 -13.94 -1.86
N VAL A 60 10.58 -14.13 -2.89
CA VAL A 60 10.10 -14.27 -4.27
C VAL A 60 9.14 -15.47 -4.45
N PRO A 61 9.43 -16.68 -3.92
CA PRO A 61 8.49 -17.80 -4.00
C PRO A 61 7.11 -17.51 -3.39
N LEU A 62 7.07 -16.93 -2.19
CA LEU A 62 5.83 -16.58 -1.50
C LEU A 62 5.07 -15.50 -2.26
N LEU A 63 5.74 -14.45 -2.73
CA LEU A 63 5.12 -13.41 -3.54
C LEU A 63 4.47 -14.01 -4.79
N LYS A 64 5.20 -14.84 -5.54
CA LYS A 64 4.66 -15.49 -6.75
C LYS A 64 3.46 -16.38 -6.44
N PHE A 65 3.47 -17.07 -5.31
CA PHE A 65 2.33 -17.88 -4.87
C PHE A 65 1.10 -17.00 -4.58
N ILE A 66 1.26 -15.92 -3.82
CA ILE A 66 0.19 -14.98 -3.49
C ILE A 66 -0.39 -14.35 -4.76
N LEU A 67 0.47 -13.87 -5.65
CA LEU A 67 0.07 -13.26 -6.92
C LEU A 67 -0.73 -14.24 -7.78
N ARG A 68 -0.24 -15.49 -7.91
CA ARG A 68 -0.95 -16.54 -8.62
C ARG A 68 -2.33 -16.81 -8.02
N ARG A 69 -2.44 -16.87 -6.68
CA ARG A 69 -3.71 -17.06 -5.98
C ARG A 69 -4.67 -15.89 -6.23
N ALA A 70 -4.20 -14.65 -6.19
CA ALA A 70 -5.00 -13.47 -6.50
C ALA A 70 -5.55 -13.54 -7.94
N ALA A 71 -4.73 -13.94 -8.91
CA ALA A 71 -5.16 -14.13 -10.29
C ALA A 71 -6.19 -15.27 -10.43
N GLU A 72 -5.97 -16.41 -9.78
CA GLU A 72 -6.89 -17.57 -9.78
C GLU A 72 -8.25 -17.23 -9.14
N CYS A 73 -8.30 -16.28 -8.20
CA CYS A 73 -9.53 -15.80 -7.58
C CYS A 73 -10.28 -14.74 -8.43
N GLY A 74 -9.77 -14.38 -9.61
CA GLY A 74 -10.40 -13.39 -10.48
C GLY A 74 -10.32 -11.97 -9.93
N THR A 75 -9.17 -11.59 -9.34
CA THR A 75 -8.93 -10.23 -8.85
C THR A 75 -8.95 -9.22 -10.01
N ASP A 76 -9.87 -8.26 -9.94
CA ASP A 76 -10.05 -7.16 -10.90
C ASP A 76 -9.08 -5.99 -10.64
N PHE A 77 -8.67 -5.78 -9.39
CA PHE A 77 -7.71 -4.75 -9.00
C PHE A 77 -6.75 -5.24 -7.91
N LEU A 78 -5.44 -5.06 -8.12
CA LEU A 78 -4.41 -5.48 -7.19
C LEU A 78 -3.61 -4.28 -6.64
N PHE A 79 -3.62 -4.10 -5.32
CA PHE A 79 -2.79 -3.13 -4.63
C PHE A 79 -1.62 -3.84 -3.94
N LEU A 80 -0.39 -3.41 -4.21
CA LEU A 80 0.79 -3.97 -3.60
C LEU A 80 1.58 -2.85 -2.95
N TYR A 81 1.82 -2.97 -1.66
CA TYR A 81 2.60 -2.03 -0.90
C TYR A 81 3.78 -2.73 -0.26
N PHE A 82 4.98 -2.25 -0.58
CA PHE A 82 6.24 -2.78 -0.10
C PHE A 82 6.95 -1.73 0.73
N CYS A 83 7.24 -2.08 1.98
CA CYS A 83 7.94 -1.22 2.92
C CYS A 83 9.28 -1.85 3.27
N GLY A 84 10.35 -1.34 2.68
CA GLY A 84 11.72 -1.72 3.04
C GLY A 84 12.16 -1.09 4.36
N ASN A 85 13.33 -1.50 4.85
CA ASN A 85 14.01 -0.84 5.96
C ASN A 85 14.93 0.30 5.46
N GLU A 86 15.68 0.94 6.36
CA GLU A 86 16.57 2.07 6.02
C GLU A 86 17.73 1.73 5.06
N HIS A 87 18.00 0.44 4.82
CA HIS A 87 19.03 -0.03 3.90
C HIS A 87 18.46 -0.49 2.55
N ASP A 88 17.14 -0.57 2.43
CA ASP A 88 16.46 -0.98 1.22
C ASP A 88 16.29 0.20 0.24
N GLY A 89 16.17 -0.12 -1.04
CA GLY A 89 16.04 0.89 -2.08
C GLY A 89 15.59 0.32 -3.43
N LEU A 90 15.40 1.24 -4.38
CA LEU A 90 15.12 0.85 -5.77
C LEU A 90 16.35 0.21 -6.42
N THR A 91 16.11 -0.82 -7.23
CA THR A 91 17.09 -1.43 -8.12
C THR A 91 16.72 -1.09 -9.58
N GLY A 92 17.64 -1.33 -10.52
CA GLY A 92 17.40 -1.01 -11.94
C GLY A 92 16.17 -1.70 -12.56
N ASP A 93 15.74 -2.85 -12.00
CA ASP A 93 14.55 -3.58 -12.46
C ASP A 93 13.51 -3.86 -11.36
N GLY A 94 13.59 -3.18 -10.21
CA GLY A 94 12.74 -3.49 -9.06
C GLY A 94 13.09 -2.71 -7.79
N PHE A 95 13.08 -3.42 -6.66
CA PHE A 95 13.46 -2.89 -5.35
C PHE A 95 13.91 -4.01 -4.40
N SER A 96 14.63 -3.66 -3.34
CA SER A 96 14.91 -4.58 -2.24
C SER A 96 13.95 -4.36 -1.07
N VAL A 97 13.51 -5.44 -0.41
CA VAL A 97 12.78 -5.40 0.86
C VAL A 97 13.34 -6.50 1.75
N GLY A 98 13.85 -6.14 2.92
CA GLY A 98 14.36 -7.11 3.90
C GLY A 98 15.51 -7.96 3.34
N GLY A 99 16.31 -7.41 2.42
CA GLY A 99 17.38 -8.13 1.74
C GLY A 99 16.94 -9.03 0.58
N THR A 100 15.66 -9.07 0.25
CA THR A 100 15.14 -9.78 -0.94
C THR A 100 14.96 -8.79 -2.10
N GLU A 101 15.50 -9.09 -3.27
CA GLU A 101 15.24 -8.33 -4.49
C GLU A 101 13.92 -8.79 -5.14
N ILE A 102 12.97 -7.86 -5.27
CA ILE A 102 11.70 -8.05 -5.97
C ILE A 102 11.76 -7.32 -7.31
N LYS A 103 11.76 -8.09 -8.40
CA LYS A 103 11.79 -7.55 -9.75
C LYS A 103 10.40 -7.22 -10.27
N ARG A 104 10.35 -6.22 -11.13
CA ARG A 104 9.14 -5.71 -11.75
C ARG A 104 8.37 -6.76 -12.53
N ASN A 105 9.07 -7.58 -13.29
CA ASN A 105 8.49 -8.67 -14.07
C ASN A 105 7.83 -9.77 -13.22
N TYR A 106 8.14 -9.86 -11.92
CA TYR A 106 7.45 -10.81 -11.04
C TYR A 106 6.02 -10.38 -10.74
N ILE A 107 5.70 -9.11 -10.96
CA ILE A 107 4.44 -8.49 -10.56
C ILE A 107 3.55 -8.19 -11.78
N GLU A 108 4.12 -7.57 -12.83
CA GLU A 108 3.39 -6.97 -13.96
C GLU A 108 2.53 -7.93 -14.82
N GLU A 109 2.57 -9.24 -14.55
CA GLU A 109 1.78 -10.26 -15.28
C GLU A 109 0.53 -10.73 -14.52
N THR A 110 0.29 -10.23 -13.30
CA THR A 110 -0.72 -10.82 -12.40
C THR A 110 -2.13 -10.26 -12.61
N CYS A 111 -2.26 -8.94 -12.67
CA CYS A 111 -3.54 -8.25 -12.80
C CYS A 111 -3.41 -7.07 -13.75
N LYS A 112 -4.38 -6.89 -14.65
CA LYS A 112 -4.37 -5.80 -15.65
C LYS A 112 -4.38 -4.42 -14.97
N LYS A 113 -5.06 -4.32 -13.82
CA LYS A 113 -5.17 -3.10 -13.03
C LYS A 113 -4.42 -3.31 -11.73
N GLN A 114 -3.22 -2.76 -11.64
CA GLN A 114 -2.42 -2.91 -10.44
C GLN A 114 -1.70 -1.63 -10.08
N VAL A 115 -1.51 -1.42 -8.78
CA VAL A 115 -0.71 -0.35 -8.23
C VAL A 115 0.33 -0.98 -7.31
N THR A 116 1.60 -0.82 -7.66
CA THR A 116 2.73 -1.24 -6.85
C THR A 116 3.41 -0.02 -6.26
N VAL A 117 3.46 0.06 -4.94
CA VAL A 117 4.10 1.13 -4.17
C VAL A 117 5.31 0.57 -3.45
N PHE A 118 6.44 1.27 -3.54
CA PHE A 118 7.62 1.01 -2.73
C PHE A 118 7.99 2.25 -1.90
N ASP A 119 8.27 2.05 -0.62
CA ASP A 119 8.82 3.04 0.30
C ASP A 119 9.67 2.35 1.38
N THR A 120 10.26 3.12 2.30
CA THR A 120 10.90 2.56 3.50
C THR A 120 10.40 3.21 4.78
N CYS A 121 10.61 2.50 5.90
CA CYS A 121 10.19 2.95 7.23
C CYS A 121 11.17 2.47 8.30
N ALA A 122 11.55 3.36 9.21
CA ALA A 122 12.32 3.03 10.41
C ALA A 122 11.45 3.05 11.68
N ALA A 123 10.25 3.64 11.61
CA ALA A 123 9.31 3.68 12.71
C ALA A 123 8.59 2.34 12.89
N LEU A 124 8.55 1.84 14.12
CA LEU A 124 7.93 0.58 14.48
C LEU A 124 6.76 0.78 15.45
N VAL A 125 5.70 0.00 15.26
CA VAL A 125 4.50 -0.06 16.12
C VAL A 125 4.40 -1.48 16.69
N PRO A 126 4.13 -1.67 18.01
CA PRO A 126 3.91 -3.01 18.57
C PRO A 126 2.69 -3.67 17.92
N ALA A 127 2.79 -4.96 17.60
CA ALA A 127 1.67 -5.71 17.01
C ALA A 127 0.46 -5.82 17.96
N ASP A 128 0.70 -5.80 19.28
CA ASP A 128 -0.32 -6.02 20.32
C ASP A 128 -0.78 -4.72 21.01
N ALA A 129 -0.50 -3.54 20.45
CA ALA A 129 -0.91 -2.27 21.07
C ALA A 129 -2.43 -2.09 20.95
N ASP A 130 -3.12 -1.85 22.09
CA ASP A 130 -4.56 -1.62 22.22
C ASP A 130 -5.08 -0.65 21.13
N GLY A 131 -5.70 -1.23 20.08
CA GLY A 131 -6.13 -0.53 18.87
C GLY A 131 -5.85 -1.30 17.57
N ALA A 132 -4.90 -2.23 17.59
CA ALA A 132 -4.84 -3.31 16.60
C ALA A 132 -5.79 -4.42 17.07
N GLU A 133 -6.92 -4.62 16.38
CA GLU A 133 -7.59 -5.93 16.46
C GLU A 133 -6.50 -6.98 16.21
N GLU A 134 -6.49 -8.05 16.99
CA GLU A 134 -5.51 -9.13 16.89
C GLU A 134 -5.34 -9.55 15.42
N TRP A 135 -4.22 -9.16 14.78
CA TRP A 135 -3.92 -9.56 13.41
C TRP A 135 -3.56 -11.03 13.43
N ASN A 136 -4.58 -11.88 13.38
CA ASN A 136 -4.42 -13.32 13.30
C ASN A 136 -3.77 -13.67 11.96
N ALA A 137 -2.45 -13.67 11.95
CA ALA A 137 -1.63 -14.15 10.84
C ALA A 137 -1.83 -15.66 10.56
N ASP A 138 -2.56 -16.38 11.43
CA ASP A 138 -2.69 -17.84 11.40
C ASP A 138 -3.89 -18.38 10.60
N ASP A 139 -4.81 -17.53 10.12
CA ASP A 139 -6.01 -17.99 9.38
C ASP A 139 -6.02 -17.65 7.87
N GLY A 140 -4.93 -17.08 7.34
CA GLY A 140 -4.96 -16.32 6.08
C GLY A 140 -4.69 -17.06 4.75
N ALA A 141 -4.32 -18.34 4.76
CA ALA A 141 -4.19 -19.10 3.50
C ALA A 141 -5.52 -19.66 2.98
N THR A 142 -6.62 -19.54 3.75
CA THR A 142 -7.90 -20.22 3.46
C THR A 142 -9.13 -19.32 3.43
N ALA A 143 -9.03 -17.99 3.55
CA ALA A 143 -10.22 -17.13 3.61
C ALA A 143 -10.63 -16.52 2.24
N CYS A 144 -10.83 -17.35 1.22
CA CYS A 144 -11.57 -16.91 0.01
C CYS A 144 -13.10 -16.95 0.22
N CYS A 145 -13.61 -17.53 1.30
CA CYS A 145 -15.06 -17.68 1.52
C CYS A 145 -15.41 -17.76 3.01
N ALA A 146 -15.67 -16.63 3.66
CA ALA A 146 -16.53 -16.62 4.84
C ALA A 146 -17.20 -15.25 4.99
N ASP A 147 -18.52 -15.30 4.95
CA ASP A 147 -19.42 -14.19 5.20
C ASP A 147 -19.71 -14.15 6.71
N THR A 148 -19.50 -13.02 7.36
CA THR A 148 -20.22 -12.65 8.58
C THR A 148 -20.19 -11.12 8.70
N GLY A 149 -21.38 -10.54 8.80
CA GLY A 149 -21.58 -9.10 8.84
C GLY A 149 -21.37 -8.49 10.23
N ASP A 150 -21.21 -7.17 10.24
CA ASP A 150 -21.54 -6.34 11.39
C ASP A 150 -22.07 -4.97 10.92
N GLY A 151 -23.10 -4.51 11.62
CA GLY A 151 -24.07 -3.49 11.21
C GLY A 151 -23.64 -2.05 11.50
N ALA A 152 -22.55 -1.59 10.87
CA ALA A 152 -22.27 -0.17 10.73
C ALA A 152 -22.65 0.30 9.31
N ASP A 153 -23.71 1.11 9.23
CA ASP A 153 -24.20 1.88 8.07
C ASP A 153 -23.86 1.29 6.68
N GLU A 154 -24.48 0.15 6.34
CA GLU A 154 -24.31 -0.56 5.06
C GLU A 154 -24.45 0.36 3.84
N ARG A 155 -25.21 1.46 3.95
CA ARG A 155 -25.33 2.46 2.88
C ARG A 155 -24.09 3.31 2.74
N GLN A 156 -23.50 3.78 3.83
CA GLN A 156 -22.22 4.51 3.77
C GLN A 156 -21.08 3.60 3.31
N LEU A 157 -21.04 2.36 3.79
CA LEU A 157 -20.06 1.36 3.35
C LEU A 157 -20.26 0.97 1.87
N ALA A 158 -21.49 0.78 1.42
CA ALA A 158 -21.78 0.54 0.00
C ALA A 158 -21.41 1.76 -0.86
N MET A 159 -21.70 2.98 -0.43
CA MET A 159 -21.33 4.20 -1.15
C MET A 159 -19.81 4.41 -1.19
N ALA A 160 -19.11 4.15 -0.09
CA ALA A 160 -17.65 4.19 -0.01
C ALA A 160 -17.02 3.13 -0.94
N ARG A 161 -17.59 1.92 -0.97
CA ARG A 161 -17.19 0.87 -1.91
C ARG A 161 -17.44 1.27 -3.35
N ILE A 162 -18.59 1.87 -3.69
CA ILE A 162 -18.89 2.33 -5.05
C ILE A 162 -17.89 3.40 -5.52
N LEU A 163 -17.59 4.38 -4.67
CA LEU A 163 -16.61 5.43 -4.98
C LEU A 163 -15.19 4.88 -5.09
N GLY A 164 -14.84 3.90 -4.25
CA GLY A 164 -13.59 3.16 -4.35
C GLY A 164 -13.51 2.39 -5.67
N ASP A 165 -14.49 1.55 -5.95
CA ASP A 165 -14.53 0.64 -7.10
C ASP A 165 -14.51 1.38 -8.45
N GLU A 166 -15.20 2.52 -8.58
CA GLU A 166 -15.15 3.37 -9.77
C GLU A 166 -13.74 3.94 -9.98
N ALA A 167 -13.09 4.38 -8.89
CA ALA A 167 -11.72 4.89 -8.93
C ALA A 167 -10.69 3.82 -9.28
N LEU A 168 -10.80 2.65 -8.65
CA LEU A 168 -9.95 1.49 -8.93
C LEU A 168 -10.15 1.04 -10.39
N CYS A 169 -11.37 1.17 -10.92
CA CYS A 169 -11.65 0.86 -12.31
C CYS A 169 -10.97 1.81 -13.31
N ALA A 170 -10.66 3.05 -12.92
CA ALA A 170 -9.99 4.04 -13.76
C ALA A 170 -8.48 3.77 -13.92
N VAL A 171 -7.90 2.90 -13.09
CA VAL A 171 -6.54 2.41 -13.29
C VAL A 171 -6.54 1.42 -14.46
N ASP A 172 -5.76 1.74 -15.50
CA ASP A 172 -5.49 0.81 -16.60
C ASP A 172 -3.98 0.58 -16.72
N GLY A 173 -3.59 -0.69 -16.74
CA GLY A 173 -2.19 -1.11 -16.67
C GLY A 173 -1.63 -1.15 -15.25
N GLY A 174 -0.34 -1.48 -15.14
CA GLY A 174 0.40 -1.47 -13.89
C GLY A 174 1.04 -0.11 -13.60
N LEU A 175 0.71 0.48 -12.45
CA LEU A 175 1.38 1.67 -11.93
C LEU A 175 2.49 1.27 -10.96
N TRP A 176 3.65 1.91 -11.11
CA TRP A 176 4.82 1.74 -10.26
C TRP A 176 5.19 3.04 -9.60
N LEU A 177 5.07 3.07 -8.29
CA LEU A 177 5.04 4.27 -7.47
C LEU A 177 6.17 4.20 -6.42
N SER A 178 6.97 5.26 -6.35
CA SER A 178 8.06 5.40 -5.37
C SER A 178 8.46 6.87 -5.22
N GLY A 179 8.86 7.24 -4.01
CA GLY A 179 9.36 8.58 -3.70
C GLY A 179 10.84 8.82 -4.02
N CYS A 180 11.55 7.78 -4.44
CA CYS A 180 12.98 7.83 -4.79
C CYS A 180 13.19 7.35 -6.23
N THR A 181 14.32 7.71 -6.82
CA THR A 181 14.82 7.09 -8.06
C THR A 181 15.87 6.01 -7.76
N GLU A 182 16.30 5.27 -8.78
CA GLU A 182 17.39 4.29 -8.63
C GLU A 182 18.63 4.96 -8.02
N GLY A 183 19.21 4.32 -7.00
CA GLY A 183 20.38 4.81 -6.27
C GLY A 183 20.09 5.89 -5.22
N GLU A 184 18.89 6.48 -5.20
CA GLU A 184 18.47 7.37 -4.12
C GLU A 184 17.97 6.56 -2.93
N ARG A 185 18.23 7.08 -1.72
CA ARG A 185 17.58 6.56 -0.51
C ARG A 185 16.21 7.22 -0.33
N PRO A 186 15.19 6.48 0.13
CA PRO A 186 13.95 7.08 0.58
C PRO A 186 14.18 7.98 1.79
N VAL A 187 13.29 8.95 1.97
CA VAL A 187 13.40 9.95 3.05
C VAL A 187 12.40 9.61 4.14
N LEU A 188 12.85 9.74 5.38
CA LEU A 188 12.02 9.52 6.55
C LEU A 188 11.63 10.85 7.19
N ARG A 189 10.41 10.89 7.74
CA ARG A 189 9.96 11.94 8.65
C ARG A 189 10.73 11.84 9.96
N VAL A 190 10.64 12.89 10.78
CA VAL A 190 11.26 12.94 12.12
C VAL A 190 10.80 11.79 13.02
N ASP A 191 9.58 11.30 12.81
CA ASP A 191 9.02 10.17 13.57
C ASP A 191 9.43 8.80 13.01
N GLY A 192 10.28 8.76 11.97
CA GLY A 192 10.77 7.54 11.31
C GLY A 192 9.84 6.94 10.24
N CYS A 193 8.68 7.56 9.97
CA CYS A 193 7.77 7.12 8.91
C CYS A 193 8.30 7.53 7.52
N GLY A 194 8.02 6.73 6.49
CA GLY A 194 8.34 7.10 5.11
C GLY A 194 7.60 8.38 4.70
N VAL A 195 8.34 9.39 4.21
CA VAL A 195 7.76 10.67 3.73
C VAL A 195 6.83 10.41 2.55
N TYR A 196 7.21 9.49 1.66
CA TYR A 196 6.41 9.16 0.50
C TYR A 196 5.07 8.57 0.90
N THR A 197 5.06 7.56 1.78
CA THR A 197 3.83 6.93 2.26
C THR A 197 2.90 7.92 2.95
N ALA A 198 3.44 8.76 3.84
CA ALA A 198 2.62 9.76 4.53
C ALA A 198 1.96 10.73 3.54
N ALA A 199 2.73 11.29 2.61
CA ALA A 199 2.21 12.24 1.62
C ALA A 199 1.27 11.58 0.60
N LEU A 200 1.50 10.31 0.27
CA LEU A 200 0.62 9.53 -0.61
C LEU A 200 -0.75 9.34 0.05
N VAL A 201 -0.78 8.87 1.30
CA VAL A 201 -2.02 8.69 2.08
C VAL A 201 -2.75 10.01 2.26
N GLU A 202 -2.06 11.08 2.65
CA GLU A 202 -2.65 12.42 2.79
C GLU A 202 -3.27 12.90 1.46
N SER A 203 -2.57 12.71 0.34
CA SER A 203 -3.06 13.14 -0.96
C SER A 203 -4.23 12.28 -1.48
N LEU A 204 -4.24 10.97 -1.17
CA LEU A 204 -5.35 10.09 -1.53
C LEU A 204 -6.59 10.39 -0.66
N ALA A 205 -6.40 10.66 0.63
CA ALA A 205 -7.48 10.99 1.55
C ALA A 205 -8.08 12.38 1.33
N ALA A 206 -7.30 13.34 0.80
CA ALA A 206 -7.75 14.70 0.49
C ALA A 206 -8.65 14.77 -0.76
N ALA A 207 -8.69 13.73 -1.60
CA ALA A 207 -9.47 13.74 -2.82
C ALA A 207 -10.98 13.61 -2.52
N ASN A 208 -11.73 14.70 -2.71
CA ASN A 208 -13.20 14.73 -2.56
C ASN A 208 -13.94 13.91 -3.62
N SER A 209 -13.25 13.41 -4.65
CA SER A 209 -13.82 12.60 -5.72
C SER A 209 -12.74 11.75 -6.36
N MET A 210 -12.91 10.42 -6.27
CA MET A 210 -12.12 9.37 -6.93
C MET A 210 -10.65 9.25 -6.47
N LEU A 211 -10.22 8.04 -6.09
CA LEU A 211 -8.82 7.71 -5.82
C LEU A 211 -7.96 7.91 -7.08
N ASP A 212 -7.20 9.02 -7.13
CA ASP A 212 -6.24 9.29 -8.21
C ASP A 212 -4.80 9.04 -7.73
N PHE A 213 -4.32 7.82 -7.97
CA PHE A 213 -2.96 7.40 -7.65
C PHE A 213 -1.87 8.18 -8.40
N ARG A 214 -2.15 8.74 -9.59
CA ARG A 214 -1.15 9.50 -10.35
C ARG A 214 -0.96 10.89 -9.77
N THR A 215 -2.05 11.54 -9.37
CA THR A 215 -1.96 12.83 -8.69
C THR A 215 -1.36 12.68 -7.30
N ALA A 216 -1.75 11.64 -6.56
CA ALA A 216 -1.16 11.35 -5.26
C ALA A 216 0.34 11.04 -5.35
N ASP A 217 0.78 10.26 -6.34
CA ASP A 217 2.20 10.01 -6.60
C ASP A 217 2.99 11.31 -6.86
N ARG A 218 2.46 12.22 -7.69
CA ARG A 218 3.11 13.51 -7.95
C ARG A 218 3.26 14.35 -6.67
N SER A 219 2.20 14.43 -5.86
CA SER A 219 2.23 15.11 -4.56
C SER A 219 3.26 14.49 -3.62
N ALA A 220 3.29 13.16 -3.53
CA ALA A 220 4.19 12.43 -2.65
C ALA A 220 5.66 12.57 -3.08
N ARG A 221 5.96 12.52 -4.38
CA ARG A 221 7.31 12.78 -4.91
C ARG A 221 7.76 14.22 -4.65
N PHE A 222 6.85 15.19 -4.78
CA PHE A 222 7.17 16.58 -4.45
C PHE A 222 7.53 16.73 -2.97
N ALA A 223 6.76 16.12 -2.05
CA ALA A 223 7.08 16.11 -0.63
C ALA A 223 8.45 15.48 -0.35
N CYS A 224 8.77 14.37 -1.02
CA CYS A 224 10.09 13.75 -0.91
C CYS A 224 11.21 14.68 -1.38
N ALA A 225 11.05 15.36 -2.53
CA ALA A 225 12.04 16.30 -3.05
C ALA A 225 12.29 17.48 -2.09
N VAL A 226 11.23 18.03 -1.50
CA VAL A 226 11.34 19.09 -0.48
C VAL A 226 12.08 18.58 0.77
N ALA A 227 11.73 17.39 1.25
CA ALA A 227 12.38 16.79 2.41
C ALA A 227 13.88 16.53 2.16
N ARG A 228 14.26 16.05 0.96
CA ARG A 228 15.68 15.91 0.57
C ARG A 228 16.42 17.24 0.58
N ALA A 229 15.84 18.26 -0.07
CA ALA A 229 16.46 19.59 -0.13
C ALA A 229 16.67 20.19 1.26
N ALA A 230 15.71 20.00 2.17
CA ALA A 230 15.82 20.44 3.56
C ALA A 230 16.94 19.69 4.32
N ALA A 231 17.01 18.36 4.16
CA ALA A 231 18.07 17.55 4.77
C ALA A 231 19.47 17.96 4.27
N GLU A 232 19.63 18.18 2.96
CA GLU A 232 20.90 18.65 2.38
C GLU A 232 21.30 20.04 2.89
N ALA A 233 20.33 20.94 3.09
CA ALA A 233 20.58 22.27 3.64
C ALA A 233 21.05 22.18 5.10
N ALA A 234 20.40 21.36 5.93
CA ALA A 234 20.79 21.16 7.33
C ALA A 234 22.23 20.63 7.48
N VAL A 235 22.64 19.70 6.60
CA VAL A 235 24.01 19.17 6.56
C VAL A 235 25.03 20.26 6.19
N LYS A 236 24.69 21.15 5.24
CA LYS A 236 25.56 22.27 4.83
C LYS A 236 25.70 23.33 5.91
N GLU A 237 24.70 23.49 6.78
CA GLU A 237 24.70 24.44 7.89
C GLU A 237 25.34 23.89 9.18
N GLY A 238 25.80 22.62 9.18
CA GLY A 238 26.49 22.03 10.33
C GLY A 238 25.58 21.68 11.50
N ILE A 239 24.28 21.55 11.26
CA ILE A 239 23.32 21.09 12.27
C ILE A 239 23.34 19.55 12.24
N PRO A 240 23.71 18.86 13.34
CA PRO A 240 23.71 17.40 13.35
C PRO A 240 22.28 16.88 13.19
N GLY A 241 22.13 15.92 12.27
CA GLY A 241 20.87 15.23 11.97
C GLY A 241 20.49 14.19 13.02
#